data_AF-A0A832ZF27-F1
#
_entry.id   AF-A0A832ZF27-F1
#
_cell.length_a   1.000
_cell.length_b   1.000
_cell.length_c   1.000
_cell.angle_alpha   90.00
_cell.angle_beta   90.00
_cell.angle_gamma   90.00
#
_symmetry.space_group_name_H-M   'P 1'
#
loop_
_entity.id
_entity.type
_entity.pdbx_description
1 polymer ?
#
loop_
_entity_poly.entity_id
_entity_poly.type
_entity_poly.pdbx_seq_one_letter_code
_entity_poly.pdbx_strand_id
1 'polypeptide(L)'
;MFHLIVRARKDAKALKYINERNYGGFLKVSSLGGGRRFEEVENILEGLKEDSYIPILLFGEKEKDLAKDISEYFLELKRPFYSRVLRTKKVRNMRIDELYAHLEEIKARFRLGIEWDGTYKLNPENPLGIEINPDYDVYLAFGDAFRENMKEILGVDVGNISLVLRKLMNQEVYYSGGTKIAEVSKRIGEETKVLWRIPHAEDVSLKDIIKANESYIKAFEDASRSFLEQFKGHDIIVPWSGGKDSTAALILASKVFKDVTAIYVKMEYEMPQTDEYIEKLSKKLGVDVIETFVPMPVGKYGIPTHYNRWCTRMKVEALYKAVKNFENPVLVVGDRDG
;
A
#
# COMPACT_ATOMS: atom_id res chain seq x y z
N MET A 1 -9.48 2.18 -6.09
CA MET A 1 -9.60 1.40 -4.84
C MET A 1 -10.35 2.12 -3.71
N PHE A 2 -10.13 3.40 -3.45
CA PHE A 2 -10.87 4.12 -2.39
C PHE A 2 -12.12 4.84 -2.91
N HIS A 3 -13.16 4.88 -2.09
CA HIS A 3 -14.37 5.66 -2.32
C HIS A 3 -14.43 6.86 -1.36
N LEU A 4 -14.20 8.04 -1.90
CA LEU A 4 -14.33 9.30 -1.17
C LEU A 4 -15.80 9.67 -1.05
N ILE A 5 -16.31 9.70 0.19
CA ILE A 5 -17.70 9.99 0.51
C ILE A 5 -17.76 11.26 1.36
N VAL A 6 -18.62 12.18 0.96
CA VAL A 6 -18.86 13.44 1.68
C VAL A 6 -20.34 13.70 1.84
N ARG A 7 -20.70 14.59 2.77
CA ARG A 7 -22.10 14.89 3.03
C ARG A 7 -22.84 15.47 1.82
N ALA A 8 -22.31 16.51 1.16
CA ALA A 8 -23.05 17.25 0.12
C ALA A 8 -22.39 17.22 -1.27
N ARG A 9 -23.23 17.34 -2.32
CA ARG A 9 -22.78 17.36 -3.73
C ARG A 9 -21.72 18.42 -4.03
N LYS A 10 -21.80 19.59 -3.40
CA LYS A 10 -20.81 20.68 -3.58
C LYS A 10 -19.46 20.33 -2.97
N ASP A 11 -19.43 19.52 -1.91
CA ASP A 11 -18.20 19.02 -1.32
C ASP A 11 -17.57 17.95 -2.21
N ALA A 12 -18.40 17.08 -2.82
CA ALA A 12 -17.92 16.05 -3.73
C ALA A 12 -17.26 16.65 -4.98
N LYS A 13 -17.72 17.82 -5.45
CA LYS A 13 -17.07 18.53 -6.56
C LYS A 13 -15.62 18.92 -6.24
N ALA A 14 -15.33 19.33 -5.00
CA ALA A 14 -13.96 19.66 -4.60
C ALA A 14 -13.06 18.42 -4.61
N LEU A 15 -13.57 17.29 -4.12
CA LEU A 15 -12.83 16.03 -4.14
C LEU A 15 -12.69 15.44 -5.54
N LYS A 16 -13.67 15.61 -6.44
CA LYS A 16 -13.55 15.23 -7.85
C LYS A 16 -12.43 15.98 -8.56
N TYR A 17 -12.32 17.28 -8.30
CA TYR A 17 -11.21 18.08 -8.83
C TYR A 17 -9.85 17.53 -8.36
N ILE A 18 -9.70 17.19 -7.09
CA ILE A 18 -8.47 16.57 -6.56
C ILE A 18 -8.25 15.18 -7.19
N ASN A 19 -9.31 14.37 -7.33
CA ASN A 19 -9.25 13.05 -7.97
C ASN A 19 -8.70 13.13 -9.40
N GLU A 20 -9.23 14.03 -10.21
CA GLU A 20 -8.80 14.24 -11.59
C GLU A 20 -7.36 14.80 -11.65
N ARG A 21 -7.04 15.79 -10.81
CA ARG A 21 -5.74 16.47 -10.82
C ARG A 21 -4.59 15.61 -10.30
N ASN A 22 -4.82 14.82 -9.25
CA ASN A 22 -3.77 14.14 -8.50
C ASN A 22 -3.77 12.62 -8.68
N TYR A 23 -4.92 12.02 -8.98
CA TYR A 23 -5.07 10.56 -9.00
C TYR A 23 -5.55 10.02 -10.35
N GLY A 24 -5.51 10.84 -11.42
CA GLY A 24 -5.96 10.44 -12.76
C GLY A 24 -7.44 10.07 -12.86
N GLY A 25 -8.26 10.43 -11.87
CA GLY A 25 -9.66 10.04 -11.80
C GLY A 25 -9.92 8.64 -11.22
N PHE A 26 -8.91 7.93 -10.72
CA PHE A 26 -9.02 6.53 -10.30
C PHE A 26 -9.72 6.30 -8.96
N LEU A 27 -9.97 7.34 -8.17
CA LEU A 27 -10.78 7.22 -6.96
C LEU A 27 -12.27 7.34 -7.31
N LYS A 28 -13.11 6.62 -6.56
CA LYS A 28 -14.56 6.83 -6.64
C LYS A 28 -14.92 8.00 -5.75
N VAL A 29 -15.82 8.90 -6.22
CA VAL A 29 -16.24 10.07 -5.44
C VAL A 29 -17.76 10.22 -5.48
N SER A 30 -18.40 10.23 -4.31
CA SER A 30 -19.85 10.39 -4.17
C SER A 30 -20.24 11.36 -3.06
N SER A 31 -21.55 11.61 -2.92
CA SER A 31 -22.08 12.40 -1.82
C SER A 31 -23.33 11.75 -1.24
N LEU A 32 -23.57 11.95 0.06
CA LEU A 32 -24.77 11.53 0.80
C LEU A 32 -26.00 12.41 0.52
N GLY A 33 -26.09 13.04 -0.65
CA GLY A 33 -27.26 13.84 -1.04
C GLY A 33 -27.45 15.16 -0.28
N GLY A 34 -26.65 15.45 0.74
CA GLY A 34 -26.75 16.66 1.56
C GLY A 34 -27.66 16.53 2.78
N GLY A 35 -28.04 15.31 3.17
CA GLY A 35 -28.70 15.05 4.45
C GLY A 35 -27.85 15.55 5.63
N ARG A 36 -28.49 15.84 6.76
CA ARG A 36 -27.84 16.31 7.99
C ARG A 36 -28.00 15.36 9.17
N ARG A 37 -28.95 14.43 9.06
CA ARG A 37 -29.23 13.40 10.05
C ARG A 37 -29.08 12.02 9.42
N PHE A 38 -28.83 11.00 10.24
CA PHE A 38 -28.61 9.64 9.78
C PHE A 38 -29.77 9.12 8.93
N GLU A 39 -31.01 9.35 9.36
CA GLU A 39 -32.22 8.85 8.67
C GLU A 39 -32.40 9.46 7.27
N GLU A 40 -31.80 10.63 7.02
CA GLU A 40 -31.85 11.29 5.72
C GLU A 40 -30.86 10.70 4.70
N VAL A 41 -29.87 9.94 5.18
CA VAL A 41 -28.78 9.38 4.35
C VAL A 41 -28.74 7.85 4.37
N GLU A 42 -29.52 7.21 5.24
CA GLU A 42 -29.56 5.75 5.44
C GLU A 42 -29.72 4.97 4.13
N ASN A 43 -30.70 5.32 3.29
CA ASN A 43 -30.90 4.66 1.98
C ASN A 43 -29.66 4.73 1.07
N ILE A 44 -28.88 5.81 1.15
CA ILE A 44 -27.64 5.95 0.38
C ILE A 44 -26.55 5.05 0.98
N LEU A 45 -26.45 5.00 2.31
CA LEU A 45 -25.50 4.15 3.03
C LEU A 45 -25.75 2.66 2.75
N GLU A 46 -27.02 2.23 2.71
CA GLU A 46 -27.38 0.86 2.35
C GLU A 46 -26.86 0.47 0.96
N GLY A 47 -26.95 1.38 -0.01
CA GLY A 47 -26.37 1.18 -1.35
C GLY A 47 -24.84 1.10 -1.37
N LEU A 48 -24.15 1.56 -0.32
CA LEU A 48 -22.70 1.47 -0.19
C LEU A 48 -22.22 0.14 0.41
N LYS A 49 -23.10 -0.68 0.99
CA LYS A 49 -22.72 -2.00 1.52
C LYS A 49 -22.12 -2.91 0.46
N GLU A 50 -22.68 -2.86 -0.75
CA GLU A 50 -22.25 -3.64 -1.91
C GLU A 50 -21.05 -3.01 -2.65
N ASP A 51 -20.61 -1.82 -2.23
CA ASP A 51 -19.46 -1.18 -2.85
C ASP A 51 -18.17 -1.92 -2.47
N SER A 52 -17.41 -2.35 -3.46
CA SER A 52 -16.13 -3.03 -3.26
C SER A 52 -15.03 -2.05 -2.82
N TYR A 53 -15.18 -0.76 -3.11
CA TYR A 53 -14.15 0.24 -2.82
C TYR A 53 -14.09 0.59 -1.32
N ILE A 54 -12.88 0.87 -0.83
CA ILE A 54 -12.64 1.16 0.59
C ILE A 54 -13.15 2.57 0.93
N PRO A 55 -14.11 2.73 1.87
CA PRO A 55 -14.69 4.03 2.18
C PRO A 55 -13.71 4.96 2.92
N ILE A 56 -13.60 6.20 2.41
CA ILE A 56 -12.99 7.33 3.11
C ILE A 56 -14.06 8.40 3.26
N LEU A 57 -14.44 8.69 4.51
CA LEU A 57 -15.47 9.67 4.80
C LEU A 57 -14.86 10.98 5.28
N LEU A 58 -15.21 12.07 4.61
CA LEU A 58 -14.76 13.41 4.98
C LEU A 58 -15.95 14.30 5.34
N PHE A 59 -15.87 14.92 6.50
CA PHE A 59 -16.90 15.80 7.05
C PHE A 59 -16.27 17.13 7.49
N GLY A 60 -17.04 18.22 7.44
CA GLY A 60 -16.65 19.45 8.11
C GLY A 60 -17.05 19.47 9.59
N GLU A 61 -16.49 20.40 10.35
CA GLU A 61 -16.84 20.64 11.77
C GLU A 61 -18.36 20.72 12.05
N LYS A 62 -19.16 21.30 11.13
CA LYS A 62 -20.62 21.40 11.30
C LYS A 62 -21.37 20.09 11.11
N GLU A 63 -20.67 19.03 10.75
CA GLU A 63 -21.20 17.74 10.32
C GLU A 63 -20.71 16.62 11.24
N LYS A 64 -20.13 16.98 12.40
CA LYS A 64 -19.49 16.08 13.36
C LYS A 64 -20.45 15.04 13.95
N ASP A 65 -21.68 15.44 14.28
CA ASP A 65 -22.67 14.50 14.84
C ASP A 65 -23.04 13.43 13.80
N LEU A 66 -23.35 13.85 12.58
CA LEU A 66 -23.58 12.94 11.47
C LEU A 66 -22.35 12.05 11.17
N ALA A 67 -21.14 12.60 11.26
CA ALA A 67 -19.91 11.84 11.08
C ALA A 67 -19.79 10.71 12.10
N LYS A 68 -20.18 10.96 13.35
CA LYS A 68 -20.19 9.97 14.42
C LYS A 68 -21.17 8.83 14.09
N ASP A 69 -22.43 9.17 13.81
CA ASP A 69 -23.47 8.17 13.52
C ASP A 69 -23.09 7.28 12.31
N ILE A 70 -22.53 7.89 11.26
CA ILE A 70 -22.09 7.14 10.08
C ILE A 70 -20.87 6.27 10.40
N SER A 71 -19.95 6.75 11.24
CA SER A 71 -18.79 5.93 11.63
C SER A 71 -19.20 4.71 12.43
N GLU A 72 -20.20 4.84 13.33
CA GLU A 72 -20.79 3.71 14.05
C GLU A 72 -21.41 2.70 13.08
N TYR A 73 -22.16 3.16 12.08
CA TYR A 73 -22.69 2.29 11.02
C TYR A 73 -21.59 1.52 10.27
N PHE A 74 -20.49 2.17 9.86
CA PHE A 74 -19.41 1.47 9.15
C PHE A 74 -18.62 0.50 10.05
N LEU A 75 -18.52 0.77 11.35
CA LEU A 75 -17.94 -0.19 12.31
C LEU A 75 -18.74 -1.49 12.35
N GLU A 76 -20.07 -1.41 12.31
CA GLU A 76 -20.95 -2.58 12.30
C GLU A 76 -20.77 -3.45 11.04
N LEU A 77 -20.41 -2.84 9.91
CA LEU A 77 -20.14 -3.57 8.66
C LEU A 77 -18.86 -4.43 8.73
N LYS A 78 -18.00 -4.23 9.72
CA LYS A 78 -16.72 -4.96 9.90
C LYS A 78 -15.84 -4.94 8.64
N ARG A 79 -15.90 -3.86 7.87
CA ARG A 79 -15.06 -3.60 6.70
C ARG A 79 -14.12 -2.43 7.00
N PRO A 80 -12.91 -2.41 6.43
CA PRO A 80 -12.01 -1.29 6.63
C PRO A 80 -12.61 -0.01 6.05
N PHE A 81 -12.58 1.05 6.83
CA PHE A 81 -12.96 2.40 6.44
C PHE A 81 -12.17 3.41 7.29
N TYR A 82 -12.24 4.69 6.93
CA TYR A 82 -11.74 5.74 7.81
C TYR A 82 -12.60 6.99 7.69
N SER A 83 -12.90 7.63 8.83
CA SER A 83 -13.74 8.82 8.90
C SER A 83 -12.98 9.97 9.52
N ARG A 84 -13.06 11.16 8.90
CA ARG A 84 -12.37 12.35 9.38
C ARG A 84 -13.27 13.57 9.37
N VAL A 85 -13.28 14.24 10.52
CA VAL A 85 -13.84 15.59 10.67
C VAL A 85 -12.73 16.60 10.49
N LEU A 86 -12.87 17.44 9.47
CA LEU A 86 -11.94 18.50 9.11
C LEU A 86 -12.25 19.78 9.90
N ARG A 87 -11.21 20.55 10.23
CA ARG A 87 -11.29 21.82 10.98
C ARG A 87 -12.20 22.89 10.34
N THR A 88 -12.50 22.75 9.06
CA THR A 88 -13.34 23.70 8.32
C THR A 88 -14.81 23.34 8.43
N LYS A 89 -15.69 24.35 8.45
CA LYS A 89 -17.15 24.17 8.56
C LYS A 89 -17.75 23.15 7.56
N LYS A 90 -17.17 23.03 6.36
CA LYS A 90 -17.55 22.10 5.28
C LYS A 90 -16.27 21.67 4.57
N VAL A 91 -16.26 20.48 3.97
CA VAL A 91 -15.09 19.96 3.25
C VAL A 91 -14.62 20.92 2.16
N ARG A 92 -15.53 21.47 1.33
CA ARG A 92 -15.16 22.41 0.25
C ARG A 92 -14.52 23.72 0.70
N ASN A 93 -14.60 24.05 1.99
CA ASN A 93 -14.03 25.29 2.52
C ASN A 93 -12.53 25.14 2.80
N MET A 94 -12.01 23.91 2.83
CA MET A 94 -10.60 23.65 2.99
C MET A 94 -9.85 23.90 1.67
N ARG A 95 -8.61 24.35 1.77
CA ARG A 95 -7.75 24.54 0.60
C ARG A 95 -7.51 23.20 -0.08
N ILE A 96 -7.39 23.23 -1.40
CA ILE A 96 -7.19 22.02 -2.23
C ILE A 96 -5.96 21.24 -1.77
N ASP A 97 -4.85 21.92 -1.55
CA ASP A 97 -3.60 21.27 -1.13
C ASP A 97 -3.69 20.68 0.29
N GLU A 98 -4.44 21.33 1.19
CA GLU A 98 -4.72 20.79 2.52
C GLU A 98 -5.62 19.54 2.45
N LEU A 99 -6.66 19.55 1.60
CA LEU A 99 -7.50 18.38 1.37
C LEU A 99 -6.70 17.22 0.78
N TYR A 100 -5.83 17.49 -0.18
CA TYR A 100 -4.94 16.50 -0.78
C TYR A 100 -4.00 15.90 0.29
N ALA A 101 -3.37 16.73 1.12
CA ALA A 101 -2.51 16.25 2.22
C ALA A 101 -3.29 15.37 3.22
N HIS A 102 -4.54 15.72 3.53
CA HIS A 102 -5.39 14.87 4.36
C HIS A 102 -5.71 13.52 3.69
N LEU A 103 -5.92 13.48 2.38
CA LEU A 103 -6.16 12.22 1.66
C LEU A 103 -4.92 11.32 1.67
N GLU A 104 -3.73 11.88 1.42
CA GLU A 104 -2.47 11.12 1.49
C GLU A 104 -2.21 10.56 2.89
N GLU A 105 -2.41 11.37 3.94
CA GLU A 105 -2.27 10.88 5.31
C GLU A 105 -3.30 9.79 5.65
N ILE A 106 -4.55 9.91 5.18
CA ILE A 106 -5.57 8.86 5.38
C ILE A 106 -5.17 7.57 4.65
N LYS A 107 -4.73 7.64 3.39
CA LYS A 107 -4.24 6.47 2.65
C LYS A 107 -3.09 5.79 3.41
N ALA A 108 -2.17 6.59 3.96
CA ALA A 108 -1.08 6.09 4.79
C ALA A 108 -1.58 5.35 6.05
N ARG A 109 -2.70 5.77 6.66
CA ARG A 109 -3.29 5.04 7.80
C ARG A 109 -3.74 3.63 7.46
N PHE A 110 -4.30 3.40 6.28
CA PHE A 110 -4.67 2.04 5.87
C PHE A 110 -3.45 1.12 5.73
N ARG A 111 -2.28 1.69 5.38
CA ARG A 111 -1.02 0.94 5.26
C ARG A 111 -0.29 0.76 6.60
N LEU A 112 -0.25 1.82 7.41
CA LEU A 112 0.65 1.93 8.57
C LEU A 112 -0.06 1.76 9.92
N GLY A 113 -1.38 1.93 9.94
CA GLY A 113 -2.15 1.86 11.17
C GLY A 113 -2.21 0.43 11.67
N ILE A 114 -1.74 0.21 12.91
CA ILE A 114 -1.69 -1.11 13.53
C ILE A 114 -2.41 -1.09 14.88
N GLU A 115 -3.11 -2.17 15.17
CA GLU A 115 -3.61 -2.55 16.48
C GLU A 115 -2.83 -3.76 16.99
N TRP A 116 -2.56 -3.78 18.29
CA TRP A 116 -1.97 -4.91 18.98
C TRP A 116 -2.97 -5.52 19.96
N ASP A 117 -3.27 -6.80 19.77
CA ASP A 117 -4.14 -7.60 20.63
C ASP A 117 -3.67 -9.06 20.58
N GLY A 118 -2.49 -9.31 21.16
CA GLY A 118 -1.78 -10.60 21.07
C GLY A 118 -1.26 -10.97 19.67
N THR A 119 -1.62 -10.18 18.66
CA THR A 119 -1.13 -10.27 17.28
C THR A 119 -1.26 -8.90 16.60
N TYR A 120 -0.56 -8.71 15.48
CA TYR A 120 -0.62 -7.48 14.69
C TYR A 120 -1.85 -7.47 13.78
N LYS A 121 -2.70 -6.46 13.90
CA LYS A 121 -3.88 -6.24 13.04
C LYS A 121 -3.77 -4.89 12.33
N LEU A 122 -4.11 -4.83 11.05
CA LEU A 122 -4.25 -3.60 10.29
C LEU A 122 -5.48 -2.84 10.79
N ASN A 123 -5.28 -1.61 11.26
CA ASN A 123 -6.33 -0.77 11.79
C ASN A 123 -5.98 0.72 11.52
N PRO A 124 -6.72 1.44 10.67
CA PRO A 124 -6.41 2.83 10.33
C PRO A 124 -6.56 3.82 11.50
N GLU A 125 -7.25 3.44 12.58
CA GLU A 125 -7.27 4.21 13.83
C GLU A 125 -5.93 4.14 14.58
N ASN A 126 -5.10 3.15 14.26
CA ASN A 126 -3.74 2.98 14.76
C ASN A 126 -3.61 2.96 16.31
N PRO A 127 -4.32 2.07 17.04
CA PRO A 127 -4.23 2.00 18.50
C PRO A 127 -2.82 1.76 19.06
N LEU A 128 -1.94 1.08 18.29
CA LEU A 128 -0.55 0.84 18.70
C LEU A 128 0.30 2.12 18.68
N GLY A 129 -0.16 3.18 18.02
CA GLY A 129 0.54 4.46 17.97
C GLY A 129 1.76 4.46 17.06
N ILE A 130 1.72 3.72 15.95
CA ILE A 130 2.74 3.80 14.90
C ILE A 130 2.77 5.23 14.31
N GLU A 131 3.95 5.78 14.04
CA GLU A 131 4.03 7.10 13.41
C GLU A 131 3.48 7.03 11.97
N ILE A 132 2.44 7.83 11.69
CA ILE A 132 1.78 7.85 10.39
C ILE A 132 2.40 8.96 9.53
N ASN A 133 2.99 8.57 8.40
CA ASN A 133 3.49 9.50 7.39
C ASN A 133 3.33 8.86 5.99
N PRO A 134 2.82 9.59 4.98
CA PRO A 134 2.71 9.07 3.61
C PRO A 134 3.99 8.50 2.99
N ASP A 135 5.15 8.93 3.46
CA ASP A 135 6.46 8.47 2.96
C ASP A 135 7.03 7.28 3.74
N TYR A 136 6.34 6.79 4.77
CA TYR A 136 6.78 5.66 5.60
C TYR A 136 6.18 4.33 5.13
N ASP A 137 6.79 3.22 5.53
CA ASP A 137 6.31 1.88 5.23
C ASP A 137 6.44 0.95 6.45
N VAL A 138 5.59 -0.07 6.53
CA VAL A 138 5.70 -1.14 7.53
C VAL A 138 5.91 -2.48 6.86
N TYR A 139 6.69 -3.34 7.49
CA TYR A 139 6.82 -4.72 7.07
C TYR A 139 7.04 -5.65 8.27
N LEU A 140 6.68 -6.92 8.08
CA LEU A 140 6.97 -7.98 9.03
C LEU A 140 8.29 -8.63 8.63
N ALA A 141 9.22 -8.67 9.56
CA ALA A 141 10.50 -9.34 9.39
C ALA A 141 10.52 -10.61 10.24
N PHE A 142 10.85 -11.74 9.63
CA PHE A 142 10.78 -13.06 10.25
C PHE A 142 11.84 -14.00 9.66
N GLY A 143 12.09 -15.11 10.37
CA GLY A 143 13.07 -16.13 10.00
C GLY A 143 14.30 -16.12 10.91
N ASP A 144 14.84 -17.32 11.18
CA ASP A 144 15.87 -17.52 12.20
C ASP A 144 17.14 -16.71 11.91
N ALA A 145 17.62 -16.75 10.67
CA ALA A 145 18.78 -15.97 10.24
C ALA A 145 18.57 -14.45 10.42
N PHE A 146 17.36 -13.95 10.16
CA PHE A 146 17.06 -12.55 10.40
C PHE A 146 17.09 -12.23 11.90
N ARG A 147 16.45 -13.05 12.73
CA ARG A 147 16.42 -12.87 14.20
C ARG A 147 17.82 -12.88 14.80
N GLU A 148 18.66 -13.82 14.39
CA GLU A 148 20.06 -13.92 14.85
C GLU A 148 20.88 -12.68 14.46
N ASN A 149 20.83 -12.29 13.19
CA ASN A 149 21.54 -11.10 12.71
C ASN A 149 21.07 -9.82 13.42
N MET A 150 19.76 -9.65 13.60
CA MET A 150 19.24 -8.48 14.30
C MET A 150 19.58 -8.50 15.79
N LYS A 151 19.67 -9.67 16.42
CA LYS A 151 20.11 -9.79 17.82
C LYS A 151 21.56 -9.36 17.99
N GLU A 152 22.44 -9.69 17.03
CA GLU A 152 23.83 -9.22 17.01
C GLU A 152 23.91 -7.69 16.81
N ILE A 153 23.20 -7.17 15.81
CA ILE A 153 23.22 -5.73 15.48
C ILE A 153 22.58 -4.88 16.58
N LEU A 154 21.40 -5.26 17.04
CA LEU A 154 20.62 -4.48 18.01
C LEU A 154 21.04 -4.75 19.44
N GLY A 155 21.66 -5.90 19.74
CA GLY A 155 21.94 -6.37 21.10
C GLY A 155 20.69 -6.67 21.93
N VAL A 156 19.54 -6.84 21.29
CA VAL A 156 18.27 -7.27 21.89
C VAL A 156 17.58 -8.25 20.96
N ASP A 157 16.84 -9.20 21.51
CA ASP A 157 16.05 -10.14 20.72
C ASP A 157 14.80 -9.43 20.18
N VAL A 158 14.47 -9.67 18.91
CA VAL A 158 13.32 -9.04 18.23
C VAL A 158 12.07 -9.94 18.21
N GLY A 159 12.17 -11.16 18.75
CA GLY A 159 11.16 -12.19 18.62
C GLY A 159 11.24 -12.90 17.27
N ASN A 160 10.41 -13.94 17.08
CA ASN A 160 10.33 -14.69 15.83
C ASN A 160 9.76 -13.88 14.65
N ILE A 161 8.95 -12.86 14.93
CA ILE A 161 8.38 -11.92 13.95
C ILE A 161 8.42 -10.52 14.56
N SER A 162 9.13 -9.62 13.90
CA SER A 162 9.21 -8.21 14.28
C SER A 162 8.42 -7.36 13.29
N LEU A 163 7.58 -6.46 13.80
CA LEU A 163 7.03 -5.37 13.00
C LEU A 163 8.08 -4.27 12.90
N VAL A 164 8.42 -3.88 11.67
CA VAL A 164 9.40 -2.83 11.41
C VAL A 164 8.72 -1.66 10.71
N LEU A 165 8.84 -0.47 11.30
CA LEU A 165 8.47 0.80 10.67
C LEU A 165 9.71 1.41 10.02
N ARG A 166 9.71 1.53 8.70
CA ARG A 166 10.71 2.24 7.93
C ARG A 166 10.30 3.69 7.73
N LYS A 167 11.15 4.60 8.16
CA LYS A 167 11.02 6.05 8.03
C LYS A 167 11.92 6.61 6.93
N LEU A 168 11.83 7.92 6.73
CA LEU A 168 12.75 8.67 5.88
C LEU A 168 14.20 8.52 6.34
N MET A 169 15.15 8.76 5.42
CA MET A 169 16.59 8.71 5.68
C MET A 169 17.08 7.34 6.22
N ASN A 170 16.35 6.26 5.86
CA ASN A 170 16.63 4.89 6.29
C ASN A 170 16.75 4.73 7.82
N GLN A 171 15.93 5.49 8.55
CA GLN A 171 15.66 5.19 9.95
C GLN A 171 14.63 4.05 10.04
N GLU A 172 14.85 3.14 10.95
CA GLU A 172 13.92 2.02 11.19
C GLU A 172 13.64 1.87 12.67
N VAL A 173 12.38 1.62 12.98
CA VAL A 173 11.92 1.30 14.33
C VAL A 173 11.47 -0.15 14.35
N TYR A 174 11.95 -0.89 15.34
CA TYR A 174 11.64 -2.29 15.54
C TYR A 174 10.64 -2.43 16.70
N TYR A 175 9.63 -3.26 16.49
CA TYR A 175 8.67 -3.68 17.49
C TYR A 175 8.77 -5.18 17.71
N SER A 176 8.61 -5.61 18.95
CA SER A 176 8.43 -7.00 19.34
C SER A 176 7.17 -7.07 20.18
N GLY A 177 6.17 -7.81 19.68
CA GLY A 177 4.80 -7.68 20.16
C GLY A 177 4.30 -6.23 20.11
N GLY A 178 3.60 -5.81 21.17
CA GLY A 178 3.09 -4.44 21.32
C GLY A 178 4.15 -3.39 21.69
N THR A 179 5.42 -3.77 21.81
CA THR A 179 6.47 -2.93 22.39
C THR A 179 7.44 -2.43 21.33
N LYS A 180 7.71 -1.11 21.31
CA LYS A 180 8.79 -0.50 20.51
C LYS A 180 10.13 -0.85 21.19
N ILE A 181 10.97 -1.66 20.56
CA ILE A 181 12.16 -2.23 21.20
C ILE A 181 13.48 -1.59 20.79
N ALA A 182 13.56 -1.03 19.58
CA ALA A 182 14.78 -0.40 19.10
C ALA A 182 14.50 0.61 17.99
N GLU A 183 15.42 1.54 17.81
CA GLU A 183 15.46 2.43 16.67
C GLU A 183 16.89 2.52 16.13
N VAL A 184 17.03 2.44 14.82
CA VAL A 184 18.33 2.46 14.14
C VAL A 184 18.37 3.49 13.04
N SER A 185 19.57 3.91 12.66
CA SER A 185 19.84 4.70 11.47
C SER A 185 20.83 3.95 10.58
N LYS A 186 20.45 3.73 9.31
CA LYS A 186 21.27 3.07 8.30
C LYS A 186 21.79 4.09 7.31
N ARG A 187 23.09 4.06 7.04
CA ARG A 187 23.74 4.88 5.99
C ARG A 187 24.56 3.97 5.10
N ILE A 188 24.49 4.22 3.79
CA ILE A 188 25.22 3.41 2.81
C ILE A 188 26.72 3.57 3.07
N GLY A 189 27.43 2.45 3.24
CA GLY A 189 28.86 2.44 3.51
C GLY A 189 29.26 2.66 4.97
N GLU A 190 28.30 2.81 5.88
CA GLU A 190 28.54 2.92 7.32
C GLU A 190 27.88 1.75 8.06
N GLU A 191 28.40 1.41 9.23
CA GLU A 191 27.75 0.44 10.12
C GLU A 191 26.39 0.96 10.62
N THR A 192 25.46 0.04 10.87
CA THR A 192 24.13 0.41 11.37
C THR A 192 24.25 1.00 12.77
N LYS A 193 23.80 2.24 12.95
CA LYS A 193 23.83 2.91 14.26
C LYS A 193 22.55 2.62 15.02
N VAL A 194 22.66 1.95 16.17
CA VAL A 194 21.56 1.82 17.13
C VAL A 194 21.39 3.13 17.90
N LEU A 195 20.24 3.79 17.75
CA LEU A 195 19.95 5.06 18.41
C LEU A 195 19.51 4.84 19.86
N TRP A 196 18.68 3.82 20.08
CA TRP A 196 18.28 3.36 21.40
C TRP A 196 17.72 1.94 21.30
N ARG A 197 17.67 1.22 22.43
CA ARG A 197 17.10 -0.12 22.56
C ARG A 197 16.58 -0.40 23.96
N ILE A 198 15.61 -1.31 24.09
CA ILE A 198 15.16 -1.88 25.37
C ILE A 198 15.04 -3.41 25.25
N PRO A 199 15.41 -4.17 26.30
CA PRO A 199 15.31 -5.63 26.27
C PRO A 199 13.86 -6.08 26.47
N HIS A 200 13.23 -6.51 25.38
CA HIS A 200 11.91 -7.13 25.38
C HIS A 200 11.78 -7.99 24.13
N ALA A 201 11.16 -9.16 24.27
CA ALA A 201 10.89 -10.04 23.14
C ALA A 201 9.55 -10.73 23.37
N GLU A 202 8.73 -10.73 22.33
CA GLU A 202 7.46 -11.42 22.28
C GLU A 202 7.35 -12.15 20.95
N ASP A 203 7.13 -13.46 21.02
CA ASP A 203 6.95 -14.29 19.83
C ASP A 203 5.49 -14.21 19.36
N VAL A 204 5.31 -14.00 18.05
CA VAL A 204 4.02 -13.86 17.39
C VAL A 204 3.90 -14.91 16.30
N SER A 205 2.70 -15.46 16.15
CA SER A 205 2.42 -16.48 15.13
C SER A 205 2.06 -15.81 13.80
N LEU A 206 2.81 -16.12 12.73
CA LEU A 206 2.50 -15.64 11.37
C LEU A 206 1.09 -16.07 10.93
N LYS A 207 0.70 -17.28 11.30
CA LYS A 207 -0.63 -17.82 11.01
C LYS A 207 -1.72 -16.99 11.66
N ASP A 208 -1.52 -16.55 12.90
CA ASP A 208 -2.50 -15.74 13.61
C ASP A 208 -2.55 -14.31 13.07
N ILE A 209 -1.40 -13.74 12.67
CA ILE A 209 -1.37 -12.45 11.95
C ILE A 209 -2.18 -12.55 10.65
N ILE A 210 -1.94 -13.57 9.82
CA ILE A 210 -2.67 -13.75 8.55
C ILE A 210 -4.16 -13.90 8.82
N LYS A 211 -4.55 -14.76 9.77
CA LYS A 211 -5.95 -15.01 10.12
C LYS A 211 -6.64 -13.74 10.63
N ALA A 212 -5.97 -12.95 11.48
CA ALA A 212 -6.53 -11.73 12.04
C ALA A 212 -6.73 -10.62 10.99
N ASN A 213 -6.01 -10.68 9.86
CA ASN A 213 -6.08 -9.67 8.79
C ASN A 213 -6.80 -10.15 7.52
N GLU A 214 -7.35 -11.35 7.51
CA GLU A 214 -7.94 -11.95 6.31
C GLU A 214 -9.06 -11.09 5.70
N SER A 215 -9.98 -10.59 6.54
CA SER A 215 -11.08 -9.73 6.07
C SER A 215 -10.58 -8.39 5.52
N TYR A 216 -9.54 -7.82 6.14
CA TYR A 216 -8.94 -6.56 5.71
C TYR A 216 -8.26 -6.73 4.34
N ILE A 217 -7.43 -7.76 4.19
CA ILE A 217 -6.73 -8.09 2.94
C ILE A 217 -7.75 -8.39 1.84
N LYS A 218 -8.80 -9.15 2.15
CA LYS A 218 -9.86 -9.48 1.20
C LYS A 218 -10.60 -8.24 0.71
N ALA A 219 -10.90 -7.28 1.59
CA ALA A 219 -11.53 -6.02 1.19
C ALA A 219 -10.65 -5.22 0.20
N PHE A 220 -9.32 -5.17 0.42
CA PHE A 220 -8.39 -4.54 -0.53
C PHE A 220 -8.23 -5.34 -1.82
N GLU A 221 -8.26 -6.67 -1.76
CA GLU A 221 -8.30 -7.52 -2.94
C GLU A 221 -9.56 -7.22 -3.77
N ASP A 222 -10.75 -7.19 -3.16
CA ASP A 222 -12.02 -6.92 -3.85
C ASP A 222 -12.03 -5.51 -4.47
N ALA A 223 -11.54 -4.50 -3.74
CA ALA A 223 -11.37 -3.14 -4.25
C ALA A 223 -10.40 -3.07 -5.45
N SER A 224 -9.29 -3.82 -5.38
CA SER A 224 -8.29 -3.90 -6.45
C SER A 224 -8.88 -4.57 -7.68
N ARG A 225 -9.58 -5.69 -7.50
CA ARG A 225 -10.21 -6.44 -8.58
C ARG A 225 -11.23 -5.57 -9.31
N SER A 226 -12.14 -4.93 -8.57
CA SER A 226 -13.14 -4.03 -9.15
C SER A 226 -12.51 -2.84 -9.87
N PHE A 227 -11.37 -2.32 -9.40
CA PHE A 227 -10.60 -1.34 -10.14
C PHE A 227 -10.01 -1.91 -11.44
N LEU A 228 -9.45 -3.12 -11.42
CA LEU A 228 -8.87 -3.74 -12.61
C LEU A 228 -9.93 -4.10 -13.67
N GLU A 229 -11.17 -4.39 -13.28
CA GLU A 229 -12.23 -4.79 -14.22
C GLU A 229 -12.51 -3.77 -15.33
N GLN A 230 -12.24 -2.49 -15.09
CA GLN A 230 -12.42 -1.44 -16.11
C GLN A 230 -11.47 -1.57 -17.31
N PHE A 231 -10.40 -2.36 -17.19
CA PHE A 231 -9.41 -2.60 -18.25
C PHE A 231 -9.63 -3.93 -18.98
N LYS A 232 -10.77 -4.60 -18.79
CA LYS A 232 -11.12 -5.79 -19.57
C LYS A 232 -11.15 -5.46 -21.07
N GLY A 233 -10.56 -6.32 -21.89
CA GLY A 233 -10.42 -6.13 -23.34
C GLY A 233 -9.13 -5.46 -23.79
N HIS A 234 -8.23 -5.12 -22.86
CA HIS A 234 -6.86 -4.70 -23.16
C HIS A 234 -5.87 -5.88 -23.03
N ASP A 235 -4.69 -5.72 -23.62
CA ASP A 235 -3.56 -6.64 -23.41
C ASP A 235 -2.92 -6.35 -22.05
N ILE A 236 -3.18 -7.20 -21.07
CA ILE A 236 -2.73 -6.96 -19.69
C ILE A 236 -1.29 -7.45 -19.51
N ILE A 237 -0.42 -6.49 -19.19
CA ILE A 237 1.00 -6.73 -19.03
C ILE A 237 1.42 -6.31 -17.62
N VAL A 238 2.11 -7.21 -16.93
CA VAL A 238 2.65 -6.95 -15.58
C VAL A 238 4.18 -6.92 -15.66
N PRO A 239 4.82 -5.75 -15.53
CA PRO A 239 6.26 -5.67 -15.30
C PRO A 239 6.58 -6.34 -13.96
N TRP A 240 7.22 -7.50 -14.01
CA TRP A 240 7.39 -8.37 -12.86
C TRP A 240 8.86 -8.54 -12.52
N SER A 241 9.25 -8.17 -11.30
CA SER A 241 10.64 -8.27 -10.82
C SER A 241 10.86 -9.42 -9.83
N GLY A 242 9.80 -10.19 -9.51
CA GLY A 242 9.81 -11.16 -8.41
C GLY A 242 9.66 -10.53 -7.02
N GLY A 243 9.72 -9.19 -6.91
CA GLY A 243 9.48 -8.51 -5.63
C GLY A 243 8.03 -8.65 -5.17
N LYS A 244 7.82 -8.58 -3.84
CA LYS A 244 6.51 -8.75 -3.18
C LYS A 244 5.38 -7.95 -3.83
N ASP A 245 5.63 -6.69 -4.18
CA ASP A 245 4.62 -5.76 -4.70
C ASP A 245 4.24 -6.11 -6.16
N SER A 246 5.24 -6.35 -7.01
CA SER A 246 5.01 -6.78 -8.40
C SER A 246 4.36 -8.17 -8.50
N THR A 247 4.68 -9.06 -7.55
CA THR A 247 4.05 -10.39 -7.45
C THR A 247 2.60 -10.27 -7.00
N ALA A 248 2.28 -9.38 -6.05
CA ALA A 248 0.89 -9.11 -5.66
C ALA A 248 0.08 -8.55 -6.83
N ALA A 249 0.65 -7.61 -7.60
CA ALA A 249 0.02 -7.08 -8.81
C ALA A 249 -0.26 -8.18 -9.84
N LEU A 250 0.70 -9.08 -10.07
CA LEU A 250 0.53 -10.23 -10.97
C LEU A 250 -0.60 -11.15 -10.51
N ILE A 251 -0.63 -11.52 -9.22
CA ILE A 251 -1.70 -12.36 -8.65
C ILE A 251 -3.06 -11.70 -8.81
N LEU A 252 -3.18 -10.40 -8.52
CA LEU A 252 -4.43 -9.66 -8.65
C LEU A 252 -4.89 -9.57 -10.11
N ALA A 253 -3.98 -9.32 -11.05
CA ALA A 253 -4.28 -9.31 -12.47
C ALA A 253 -4.79 -10.68 -12.93
N SER A 254 -4.09 -11.77 -12.59
CA SER A 254 -4.47 -13.14 -12.97
C SER A 254 -5.78 -13.62 -12.35
N LYS A 255 -6.26 -12.98 -11.27
CA LYS A 255 -7.60 -13.23 -10.69
C LYS A 255 -8.74 -12.51 -11.43
N VAL A 256 -8.43 -11.53 -12.28
CA VAL A 256 -9.42 -10.70 -12.99
C VAL A 256 -9.43 -11.00 -14.49
N PHE A 257 -8.25 -11.19 -15.07
CA PHE A 257 -8.05 -11.40 -16.50
C PHE A 257 -7.67 -12.84 -16.77
N LYS A 258 -8.13 -13.38 -17.90
CA LYS A 258 -7.79 -14.74 -18.33
C LYS A 258 -6.34 -14.82 -18.79
N ASP A 259 -5.93 -13.83 -19.59
CA ASP A 259 -4.62 -13.78 -20.21
C ASP A 259 -3.84 -12.59 -19.61
N VAL A 260 -2.76 -12.91 -18.90
CA VAL A 260 -1.86 -11.93 -18.29
C VAL A 260 -0.45 -12.26 -18.70
N THR A 261 0.25 -11.31 -19.33
CA THR A 261 1.66 -11.47 -19.68
C THR A 261 2.53 -10.85 -18.60
N ALA A 262 3.38 -11.66 -17.95
CA ALA A 262 4.43 -11.12 -17.08
C ALA A 262 5.67 -10.78 -17.93
N ILE A 263 6.27 -9.61 -17.72
CA ILE A 263 7.55 -9.25 -18.36
C ILE A 263 8.62 -9.13 -17.28
N TYR A 264 9.60 -10.01 -17.33
CA TYR A 264 10.78 -9.98 -16.47
C TYR A 264 11.93 -9.29 -17.19
N VAL A 265 12.28 -8.08 -16.72
CA VAL A 265 13.45 -7.35 -17.23
C VAL A 265 14.66 -7.71 -16.39
N LYS A 266 15.43 -8.67 -16.90
CA LYS A 266 16.65 -9.21 -16.28
C LYS A 266 17.83 -8.28 -16.52
N MET A 267 18.41 -7.77 -15.46
CA MET A 267 19.65 -6.99 -15.54
C MET A 267 20.86 -7.94 -15.47
N GLU A 268 21.98 -7.58 -16.10
CA GLU A 268 23.23 -8.35 -16.02
C GLU A 268 23.69 -8.63 -14.58
N TYR A 269 23.50 -7.67 -13.68
CA TYR A 269 23.74 -7.84 -12.25
C TYR A 269 22.42 -7.90 -11.50
N GLU A 270 22.01 -9.12 -11.16
CA GLU A 270 20.88 -9.42 -10.26
C GLU A 270 21.37 -10.14 -9.00
N MET A 271 20.52 -10.16 -7.97
CA MET A 271 20.83 -10.95 -6.77
C MET A 271 20.95 -12.44 -7.10
N PRO A 272 21.80 -13.19 -6.38
CA PRO A 272 21.83 -14.64 -6.50
C PRO A 272 20.43 -15.22 -6.30
N GLN A 273 20.09 -16.27 -7.06
CA GLN A 273 18.82 -17.00 -6.99
C GLN A 273 17.59 -16.26 -7.54
N THR A 274 17.70 -15.01 -8.04
CA THR A 274 16.55 -14.31 -8.64
C THR A 274 15.94 -15.09 -9.80
N ASP A 275 16.77 -15.62 -10.71
CA ASP A 275 16.30 -16.41 -11.86
C ASP A 275 15.55 -17.68 -11.43
N GLU A 276 16.15 -18.46 -10.51
CA GLU A 276 15.53 -19.68 -9.97
C GLU A 276 14.21 -19.36 -9.25
N TYR A 277 14.17 -18.24 -8.52
CA TYR A 277 12.97 -17.77 -7.85
C TYR A 277 11.86 -17.39 -8.84
N ILE A 278 12.18 -16.65 -9.90
CA ILE A 278 11.24 -16.29 -10.98
C ILE A 278 10.71 -17.53 -11.68
N GLU A 279 11.58 -18.49 -12.04
CA GLU A 279 11.18 -19.73 -12.69
C GLU A 279 10.26 -20.56 -11.79
N LYS A 280 10.61 -20.73 -10.51
CA LYS A 280 9.79 -21.47 -9.55
C LYS A 280 8.44 -20.82 -9.34
N LEU A 281 8.41 -19.49 -9.21
CA LEU A 281 7.20 -18.75 -8.91
C LEU A 281 6.28 -18.65 -10.14
N SER A 282 6.82 -18.49 -11.35
CA SER A 282 6.02 -18.51 -12.58
C SER A 282 5.30 -19.84 -12.79
N LYS A 283 5.99 -20.98 -12.59
CA LYS A 283 5.39 -22.32 -12.59
C LYS A 283 4.28 -22.46 -11.54
N LYS A 284 4.51 -21.94 -10.33
CA LYS A 284 3.52 -21.99 -9.24
C LYS A 284 2.28 -21.15 -9.54
N LEU A 285 2.45 -19.99 -10.19
CA LEU A 285 1.38 -19.08 -10.54
C LEU A 285 0.67 -19.46 -11.86
N GLY A 286 1.29 -20.30 -12.69
CA GLY A 286 0.76 -20.69 -14.00
C GLY A 286 0.73 -19.53 -14.98
N VAL A 287 1.76 -18.68 -14.95
CA VAL A 287 1.84 -17.44 -15.75
C VAL A 287 2.96 -17.53 -16.78
N ASP A 288 2.70 -17.03 -17.97
CA ASP A 288 3.71 -16.91 -19.03
C ASP A 288 4.58 -15.68 -18.77
N VAL A 289 5.90 -15.89 -18.85
CA VAL A 289 6.91 -14.86 -18.58
C VAL A 289 7.71 -14.60 -19.85
N ILE A 290 7.67 -13.36 -20.32
CA ILE A 290 8.60 -12.87 -21.34
C ILE A 290 9.82 -12.32 -20.62
N GLU A 291 10.97 -12.96 -20.82
CA GLU A 291 12.25 -12.45 -20.33
C GLU A 291 12.88 -11.51 -21.35
N THR A 292 13.37 -10.36 -20.88
CA THR A 292 14.24 -9.48 -21.65
C THR A 292 15.51 -9.17 -20.88
N PHE A 293 16.66 -9.43 -21.49
CA PHE A 293 17.97 -9.19 -20.89
C PHE A 293 18.49 -7.77 -21.18
N VAL A 294 19.07 -7.13 -20.16
CA VAL A 294 19.65 -5.79 -20.23
C VAL A 294 21.09 -5.81 -19.73
N PRO A 295 22.09 -5.58 -20.61
CA PRO A 295 23.48 -5.49 -20.19
C PRO A 295 23.71 -4.24 -19.34
N MET A 296 24.67 -4.31 -18.42
CA MET A 296 25.09 -3.22 -17.54
C MET A 296 26.54 -2.81 -17.87
N PRO A 297 26.74 -1.90 -18.85
CA PRO A 297 28.08 -1.45 -19.24
C PRO A 297 28.69 -0.49 -18.20
N VAL A 298 29.02 -1.02 -17.02
CA VAL A 298 29.60 -0.30 -15.88
C VAL A 298 30.93 0.37 -16.26
N GLY A 299 31.72 -0.25 -17.16
CA GLY A 299 32.94 0.35 -17.68
C GLY A 299 32.72 1.66 -18.46
N LYS A 300 31.51 1.89 -18.99
CA LYS A 300 31.15 3.10 -19.75
C LYS A 300 30.52 4.17 -18.87
N TYR A 301 29.64 3.78 -17.94
CA TYR A 301 28.81 4.72 -17.18
C TYR A 301 29.14 4.79 -15.68
N GLY A 302 30.08 3.97 -15.21
CA GLY A 302 30.34 3.77 -13.79
C GLY A 302 29.22 2.97 -13.09
N ILE A 303 29.40 2.73 -11.79
CA ILE A 303 28.39 2.07 -10.95
C ILE A 303 27.16 3.00 -10.84
N PRO A 304 25.92 2.50 -11.04
CA PRO A 304 24.73 3.30 -10.85
C PRO A 304 24.65 3.92 -9.45
N THR A 305 24.23 5.18 -9.39
CA THR A 305 24.01 5.89 -8.11
C THR A 305 22.64 6.57 -8.12
N HIS A 306 22.20 7.08 -6.97
CA HIS A 306 20.96 7.86 -6.90
C HIS A 306 20.97 9.09 -7.82
N TYR A 307 22.14 9.66 -8.11
CA TYR A 307 22.33 10.81 -9.01
C TYR A 307 22.56 10.41 -10.47
N ASN A 308 22.93 9.16 -10.73
CA ASN A 308 23.21 8.63 -12.05
C ASN A 308 22.48 7.30 -12.27
N ARG A 309 21.17 7.39 -12.54
CA ARG A 309 20.25 6.25 -12.69
C ARG A 309 20.13 5.75 -14.13
N TRP A 310 21.25 5.69 -14.86
CA TRP A 310 21.27 5.25 -16.26
C TRP A 310 20.69 3.83 -16.45
N CYS A 311 20.87 2.95 -15.46
CA CYS A 311 20.34 1.59 -15.49
C CYS A 311 18.79 1.55 -15.45
N THR A 312 18.14 2.48 -14.72
CA THR A 312 16.68 2.59 -14.68
C THR A 312 16.13 2.92 -16.06
N ARG A 313 16.77 3.86 -16.78
CA ARG A 313 16.36 4.21 -18.14
C ARG A 313 16.44 3.00 -19.07
N MET A 314 17.54 2.26 -19.04
CA MET A 314 17.70 1.05 -19.86
C MET A 314 16.66 -0.02 -19.53
N LYS A 315 16.32 -0.19 -18.24
CA LYS A 315 15.26 -1.11 -17.80
C LYS A 315 13.90 -0.74 -18.38
N VAL A 316 13.54 0.54 -18.34
CA VAL A 316 12.27 1.06 -18.90
C VAL A 316 12.25 0.94 -20.43
N GLU A 317 13.35 1.25 -21.12
CA GLU A 317 13.44 1.10 -22.57
C GLU A 317 13.28 -0.36 -23.02
N ALA A 318 13.87 -1.32 -22.30
CA ALA A 318 13.70 -2.74 -22.58
C ALA A 318 12.25 -3.19 -22.38
N LEU A 319 11.61 -2.76 -21.28
CA LEU A 319 10.18 -3.01 -21.06
C LEU A 319 9.34 -2.49 -22.22
N TYR A 320 9.51 -1.22 -22.63
CA TYR A 320 8.72 -0.66 -23.72
C TYR A 320 8.98 -1.33 -25.07
N LYS A 321 10.20 -1.82 -25.33
CA LYS A 321 10.47 -2.63 -26.53
C LYS A 321 9.69 -3.95 -26.52
N ALA A 322 9.60 -4.62 -25.38
CA ALA A 322 8.82 -5.84 -25.25
C ALA A 322 7.31 -5.58 -25.41
N VAL A 323 6.83 -4.46 -24.84
CA VAL A 323 5.40 -4.05 -24.88
C VAL A 323 4.94 -3.62 -26.28
N LYS A 324 5.83 -3.14 -27.15
CA LYS A 324 5.48 -2.69 -28.51
C LYS A 324 4.87 -3.77 -29.42
N ASN A 325 5.01 -5.04 -29.05
CA ASN A 325 4.45 -6.16 -29.81
C ASN A 325 2.97 -6.43 -29.51
N PHE A 326 2.38 -5.68 -28.57
CA PHE A 326 0.98 -5.79 -28.17
C PHE A 326 0.15 -4.67 -28.82
N GLU A 327 -1.10 -4.97 -29.18
CA GLU A 327 -1.96 -4.04 -29.92
C GLU A 327 -2.52 -2.93 -29.02
N ASN A 328 -2.97 -3.29 -27.81
CA ASN A 328 -3.62 -2.38 -26.88
C ASN A 328 -3.15 -2.62 -25.43
N PRO A 329 -1.86 -2.41 -25.12
CA PRO A 329 -1.27 -2.77 -23.84
C PRO A 329 -1.70 -1.85 -22.70
N VAL A 330 -2.03 -2.46 -21.55
CA VAL A 330 -2.15 -1.79 -20.26
C VAL A 330 -1.11 -2.37 -19.30
N LEU A 331 -0.26 -1.51 -18.77
CA LEU A 331 0.72 -1.89 -17.75
C LEU A 331 0.08 -1.85 -16.36
N VAL A 332 0.03 -3.01 -15.71
CA VAL A 332 -0.37 -3.12 -14.30
C VAL A 332 0.89 -3.19 -13.46
N VAL A 333 1.19 -2.12 -12.72
CA VAL A 333 2.39 -2.01 -11.88
C VAL A 333 2.03 -2.14 -10.40
N GLY A 334 2.94 -2.73 -9.62
CA GLY A 334 2.80 -2.88 -8.16
C GLY A 334 3.22 -1.65 -7.36
N ASP A 335 3.17 -0.46 -7.95
CA ASP A 335 3.54 0.77 -7.26
C ASP A 335 2.48 1.13 -6.21
N ARG A 336 2.93 1.54 -5.03
CA ARG A 336 2.08 1.93 -3.90
C ARG A 336 2.09 3.46 -3.80
N ASP A 337 0.91 4.07 -3.83
CA ASP A 337 0.68 5.52 -3.64
C ASP A 337 1.43 6.44 -4.61
N GLY A 338 1.07 6.34 -5.90
CA GLY A 338 1.53 7.23 -6.98
C GLY A 338 0.76 8.54 -7.10
#